data_AF-A0A0J9HFZ3-F1
#
_entry.id   AF-A0A0J9HFZ3-F1
#
_cell.length_a   1.000
_cell.length_b   1.000
_cell.length_c   1.000
_cell.angle_alpha   90.00
_cell.angle_beta   90.00
_cell.angle_gamma   90.00
#
_symmetry.space_group_name_H-M   'P 1'
#
loop_
_entity.id
_entity.type
_entity.pdbx_description
1 polymer ?
#
loop_
_entity_poly.entity_id
_entity_poly.type
_entity_poly.pdbx_seq_one_letter_code
_entity_poly.pdbx_strand_id
1 'polypeptide(L)'
;MHDGVKISSSSTATTETITFSDWAGRIYENFNRAYYIPLHPADDSEHDIDPSIVHRRGIYKDLYKSSSPYQDYQLRPNFTVAMVVAPSLFPLENAIHALTTADTVLRGKVGMATLDPADLNYRPYYNNAEDSTDFATAKGRNYHQGPEWVWPLGYFLRALLRFKILGQRSSDGEGGEKGKGREMEETFQLVSSRLEGCKRMIVESGWKGLTELTHGGGGFCADSCPTQAWSSACLLDLYYDATQYQKGTGFDDEG
;
A
#
# COMPACT_ATOMS: atom_id res chain seq x y z
N MET A 1 22.72 -16.31 20.58
CA MET A 1 21.86 -15.35 19.85
C MET A 1 22.66 -14.85 18.66
N HIS A 2 21.99 -14.62 17.53
CA HIS A 2 22.61 -13.90 16.42
C HIS A 2 22.33 -12.42 16.66
N ASP A 3 23.37 -11.58 16.71
CA ASP A 3 23.24 -10.14 17.01
C ASP A 3 23.41 -9.26 15.78
N GLY A 4 23.70 -9.87 14.61
CA GLY A 4 23.95 -9.15 13.37
C GLY A 4 24.34 -10.02 12.19
N VAL A 5 24.71 -9.35 11.10
CA VAL A 5 25.13 -9.94 9.83
C VAL A 5 26.56 -9.55 9.47
N LYS A 6 27.27 -10.47 8.83
CA LYS A 6 28.61 -10.20 8.29
C LYS A 6 28.49 -9.75 6.84
N ILE A 7 29.07 -8.61 6.51
CA ILE A 7 29.13 -8.07 5.17
C ILE A 7 30.56 -8.10 4.65
N SER A 8 30.73 -8.54 3.41
CA SER A 8 32.00 -8.46 2.68
C SER A 8 31.91 -7.30 1.70
N SER A 9 32.81 -6.33 1.83
CA SER A 9 32.98 -5.29 0.81
C SER A 9 33.72 -5.86 -0.40
N SER A 10 33.26 -5.58 -1.62
CA SER A 10 34.01 -5.93 -2.84
C SER A 10 35.31 -5.11 -3.00
N SER A 11 35.47 -4.05 -2.22
CA SER A 11 36.62 -3.12 -2.30
C SER A 11 37.65 -3.31 -1.19
N THR A 12 37.32 -4.03 -0.11
CA THR A 12 38.25 -4.32 0.98
C THR A 12 38.11 -5.78 1.41
N ALA A 13 39.24 -6.49 1.58
CA ALA A 13 39.25 -7.89 2.05
C ALA A 13 38.82 -8.07 3.52
N THR A 14 38.14 -7.07 4.09
CA THR A 14 37.70 -7.00 5.48
C THR A 14 36.23 -7.34 5.59
N THR A 15 35.91 -8.32 6.43
CA THR A 15 34.54 -8.65 6.82
C THR A 15 34.11 -7.74 7.96
N GLU A 16 33.13 -6.88 7.72
CA GLU A 16 32.51 -6.03 8.75
C GLU A 16 31.26 -6.73 9.31
N THR A 17 30.95 -6.52 10.58
CA THR A 17 29.71 -7.01 11.20
C THR A 17 28.80 -5.83 11.47
N ILE A 18 27.57 -5.87 10.94
CA ILE A 18 26.51 -4.90 11.22
C ILE A 18 25.52 -5.56 12.18
N THR A 19 25.19 -4.91 13.30
CA THR A 19 24.18 -5.43 14.23
C THR A 19 22.77 -5.28 13.65
N PHE A 20 21.81 -6.08 14.13
CA PHE A 20 20.42 -5.90 13.70
C PHE A 20 19.85 -4.53 14.07
N SER A 21 20.28 -3.95 15.20
CA SER A 21 19.91 -2.60 15.62
C SER A 21 20.47 -1.55 14.66
N ASP A 22 21.76 -1.63 14.33
CA ASP A 22 22.39 -0.70 13.38
C ASP A 22 21.74 -0.79 11.99
N TRP A 23 21.37 -1.99 11.56
CA TRP A 23 20.69 -2.19 10.28
C TRP A 23 19.29 -1.58 10.30
N ALA A 24 18.50 -1.82 11.36
CA ALA A 24 17.18 -1.22 11.52
C ALA A 24 17.25 0.31 11.56
N GLY A 25 18.22 0.88 12.29
CA GLY A 25 18.48 2.32 12.34
C GLY A 25 18.81 2.89 10.95
N ARG A 26 19.67 2.22 10.18
CA ARG A 26 19.96 2.62 8.79
C ARG A 26 18.72 2.60 7.90
N ILE A 27 17.82 1.62 8.06
CA ILE A 27 16.56 1.60 7.31
C ILE A 27 15.70 2.80 7.72
N TYR A 28 15.51 3.00 9.03
CA TYR A 28 14.72 4.11 9.57
C TYR A 28 15.19 5.48 9.06
N GLU A 29 16.49 5.76 9.14
CA GLU A 29 17.10 7.03 8.73
C GLU A 29 17.00 7.30 7.22
N ASN A 30 16.95 6.26 6.39
CA ASN A 30 17.10 6.39 4.93
C ASN A 30 15.81 6.09 4.15
N PHE A 31 14.85 5.37 4.73
CA PHE A 31 13.66 4.89 4.01
C PHE A 31 12.86 6.06 3.42
N ASN A 32 12.51 7.06 4.24
CA ASN A 32 11.69 8.18 3.77
C ASN A 32 12.44 9.02 2.71
N ARG A 33 13.76 9.23 2.86
CA ARG A 33 14.59 9.89 1.83
C ARG A 33 14.54 9.14 0.50
N ALA A 34 14.68 7.82 0.54
CA ALA A 34 14.78 6.99 -0.65
C ALA A 34 13.44 6.83 -1.39
N TYR A 35 12.36 6.62 -0.66
CA TYR A 35 11.07 6.21 -1.22
C TYR A 35 10.03 7.33 -1.34
N TYR A 36 10.08 8.38 -0.52
CA TYR A 36 9.07 9.45 -0.62
C TYR A 36 9.35 10.38 -1.80
N ILE A 37 8.29 10.74 -2.53
CA ILE A 37 8.31 11.80 -3.54
C ILE A 37 7.58 13.01 -2.93
N PRO A 38 8.29 14.11 -2.63
CA PRO A 38 7.71 15.24 -1.92
C PRO A 38 6.61 15.94 -2.73
N LEU A 39 5.65 16.52 -1.99
CA LEU A 39 4.52 17.23 -2.57
C LEU A 39 4.98 18.47 -3.35
N HIS A 40 5.96 19.19 -2.83
CA HIS A 40 6.50 20.39 -3.44
C HIS A 40 7.86 20.12 -4.10
N PRO A 41 8.07 20.53 -5.37
CA PRO A 41 9.37 20.39 -6.04
C PRO A 41 10.54 21.08 -5.33
N ALA A 42 10.26 22.05 -4.46
CA ALA A 42 11.28 22.74 -3.68
C ALA A 42 12.01 21.79 -2.69
N ASP A 43 11.36 20.70 -2.29
CA ASP A 43 11.90 19.75 -1.32
C ASP A 43 12.64 18.59 -2.02
N ASP A 44 12.73 18.59 -3.36
CA ASP A 44 13.32 17.51 -4.13
C ASP A 44 14.78 17.24 -3.74
N SER A 45 15.54 18.26 -3.32
CA SER A 45 16.94 18.12 -2.89
C SER A 45 17.12 17.34 -1.60
N GLU A 46 16.05 17.17 -0.81
CA GLU A 46 16.05 16.39 0.44
C GLU A 46 15.73 14.92 0.21
N HIS A 47 15.40 14.51 -1.02
CA HIS A 47 14.99 13.17 -1.38
C HIS A 47 15.80 12.62 -2.55
N ASP A 48 15.93 11.29 -2.63
CA ASP A 48 16.68 10.64 -3.70
C ASP A 48 15.80 10.55 -4.96
N ILE A 49 15.46 11.66 -5.61
CA ILE A 49 14.54 11.69 -6.76
C ILE A 49 15.15 12.29 -8.03
N ASP A 50 14.62 11.88 -9.18
CA ASP A 50 14.86 12.48 -10.48
C ASP A 50 13.57 13.19 -10.94
N PRO A 51 13.50 14.53 -10.86
CA PRO A 51 12.29 15.28 -11.18
C PRO A 51 11.82 15.11 -12.64
N SER A 52 12.71 14.72 -13.56
CA SER A 52 12.38 14.59 -14.99
C SER A 52 11.46 13.42 -15.31
N ILE A 53 11.35 12.45 -14.39
CA ILE A 53 10.55 11.23 -14.54
C ILE A 53 9.50 11.07 -13.44
N VAL A 54 9.26 12.12 -12.63
CA VAL A 54 8.19 12.16 -11.63
C VAL A 54 6.85 12.40 -12.31
N HIS A 55 5.93 11.44 -12.22
CA HIS A 55 4.56 11.58 -12.72
C HIS A 55 3.59 12.12 -11.67
N ARG A 56 3.72 11.68 -10.41
CA ARG A 56 2.85 12.05 -9.29
C ARG A 56 3.67 12.33 -8.04
N ARG A 57 3.21 13.30 -7.24
CA ARG A 57 3.87 13.79 -6.01
C ARG A 57 3.05 13.50 -4.77
N GLY A 58 3.68 13.53 -3.61
CA GLY A 58 3.06 13.22 -2.33
C GLY A 58 2.72 11.73 -2.18
N ILE A 59 3.56 10.86 -2.75
CA ILE A 59 3.40 9.40 -2.76
C ILE A 59 4.72 8.71 -2.38
N TYR A 60 4.66 7.41 -2.14
CA TYR A 60 5.84 6.55 -1.99
C TYR A 60 6.07 5.77 -3.28
N LYS A 61 7.31 5.78 -3.76
CA LYS A 61 7.80 5.00 -4.89
C LYS A 61 7.52 3.52 -4.71
N ASP A 62 7.28 2.82 -5.80
CA ASP A 62 7.15 1.36 -5.77
C ASP A 62 8.51 0.68 -5.65
N LEU A 63 9.52 1.25 -6.31
CA LEU A 63 10.89 0.71 -6.36
C LEU A 63 11.92 1.80 -6.07
N TYR A 64 13.15 1.40 -5.76
CA TYR A 64 14.27 2.30 -5.58
C TYR A 64 15.49 1.78 -6.35
N LYS A 65 15.92 2.54 -7.36
CA LYS A 65 17.05 2.23 -8.26
C LYS A 65 16.84 0.92 -9.04
N SER A 66 15.65 0.74 -9.62
CA SER A 66 15.41 -0.38 -10.54
C SER A 66 16.15 -0.21 -11.87
N SER A 67 16.18 -1.26 -12.69
CA SER A 67 16.80 -1.23 -14.03
C SER A 67 16.07 -0.32 -15.02
N SER A 68 14.82 0.03 -14.76
CA SER A 68 14.01 0.94 -15.56
C SER A 68 13.59 2.13 -14.69
N PRO A 69 14.34 3.25 -14.68
CA PRO A 69 14.17 4.31 -13.69
C PRO A 69 12.73 4.83 -13.53
N TYR A 70 11.96 4.92 -14.60
CA TYR A 70 10.55 5.34 -14.54
C TYR A 70 9.67 4.42 -13.66
N GLN A 71 9.96 3.12 -13.61
CA GLN A 71 9.19 2.16 -12.82
C GLN A 71 9.30 2.41 -11.31
N ASP A 72 10.37 3.07 -10.86
CA ASP A 72 10.50 3.50 -9.46
C ASP A 72 9.36 4.46 -9.07
N TYR A 73 8.96 5.35 -9.98
CA TYR A 73 8.05 6.46 -9.71
C TYR A 73 6.57 6.11 -9.96
N GLN A 74 6.25 4.83 -10.20
CA GLN A 74 4.88 4.39 -10.42
C GLN A 74 4.09 4.40 -9.11
N LEU A 75 2.88 4.98 -9.14
CA LEU A 75 1.93 4.80 -8.05
C LEU A 75 1.32 3.40 -8.16
N ARG A 76 1.60 2.56 -7.16
CA ARG A 76 1.09 1.20 -6.99
C ARG A 76 0.62 0.98 -5.55
N PRO A 77 -0.23 -0.01 -5.27
CA PRO A 77 -0.76 -0.21 -3.92
C PRO A 77 0.27 -0.82 -2.94
N ASN A 78 1.45 -1.22 -3.41
CA ASN A 78 2.41 -2.03 -2.65
C ASN A 78 2.96 -1.34 -1.39
N PHE A 79 3.15 -0.01 -1.40
CA PHE A 79 3.66 0.72 -0.25
C PHE A 79 2.78 0.57 1.01
N THR A 80 1.49 0.24 0.82
CA THR A 80 0.56 0.02 1.93
C THR A 80 0.95 -1.19 2.78
N VAL A 81 1.64 -2.19 2.20
CA VAL A 81 2.20 -3.31 2.96
C VAL A 81 3.24 -2.81 3.95
N ALA A 82 4.19 -1.98 3.49
CA ALA A 82 5.22 -1.38 4.34
C ALA A 82 4.60 -0.49 5.43
N MET A 83 3.57 0.28 5.10
CA MET A 83 2.83 1.11 6.07
C MET A 83 2.15 0.30 7.19
N VAL A 84 1.68 -0.92 6.89
CA VAL A 84 1.07 -1.79 7.90
C VAL A 84 2.13 -2.41 8.81
N VAL A 85 3.24 -2.91 8.23
CA VAL A 85 4.25 -3.70 8.96
C VAL A 85 5.30 -2.86 9.67
N ALA A 86 5.61 -1.66 9.15
CA ALA A 86 6.65 -0.77 9.67
C ALA A 86 6.19 0.70 9.58
N PRO A 87 5.11 1.08 10.29
CA PRO A 87 4.50 2.40 10.22
C PRO A 87 5.45 3.53 10.66
N SER A 88 6.39 3.25 11.56
CA SER A 88 7.35 4.23 12.07
C SER A 88 8.30 4.78 11.00
N LEU A 89 8.44 4.10 9.86
CA LEU A 89 9.22 4.57 8.71
C LEU A 89 8.56 5.75 7.97
N PHE A 90 7.30 6.05 8.27
CA PHE A 90 6.48 6.99 7.52
C PHE A 90 6.12 8.20 8.37
N PRO A 91 6.59 9.41 8.00
CA PRO A 91 6.06 10.64 8.56
C PRO A 91 4.54 10.71 8.37
N LEU A 92 3.84 11.05 9.45
CA LEU A 92 2.37 10.94 9.54
C LEU A 92 1.63 11.70 8.43
N GLU A 93 2.01 12.96 8.17
CA GLU A 93 1.36 13.77 7.14
C GLU A 93 1.59 13.20 5.73
N ASN A 94 2.82 12.77 5.43
CA ASN A 94 3.18 12.15 4.16
C ASN A 94 2.38 10.86 3.94
N ALA A 95 2.23 10.05 4.99
CA ALA A 95 1.46 8.81 4.93
C ALA A 95 -0.03 9.05 4.66
N ILE A 96 -0.65 9.99 5.39
CA ILE A 96 -2.06 10.35 5.22
C ILE A 96 -2.31 10.87 3.80
N HIS A 97 -1.42 11.71 3.27
CA HIS A 97 -1.53 12.21 1.90
C HIS A 97 -1.41 11.09 0.86
N ALA A 98 -0.40 10.23 0.98
CA ALA A 98 -0.18 9.11 0.07
C ALA A 98 -1.36 8.12 0.09
N LEU A 99 -1.92 7.82 1.26
CA LEU A 99 -3.11 6.97 1.40
C LEU A 99 -4.37 7.63 0.81
N THR A 100 -4.53 8.94 0.96
CA THR A 100 -5.63 9.68 0.31
C THR A 100 -5.50 9.63 -1.21
N THR A 101 -4.27 9.72 -1.72
CA THR A 101 -3.98 9.57 -3.16
C THR A 101 -4.30 8.14 -3.63
N ALA A 102 -3.94 7.11 -2.86
CA ALA A 102 -4.30 5.73 -3.18
C ALA A 102 -5.82 5.48 -3.13
N ASP A 103 -6.55 6.06 -2.16
CA ASP A 103 -8.02 5.96 -2.04
C ASP A 103 -8.74 6.54 -3.26
N THR A 104 -8.17 7.58 -3.85
CA THR A 104 -8.76 8.33 -4.96
C THR A 104 -8.35 7.81 -6.33
N VAL A 105 -7.10 7.35 -6.48
CA VAL A 105 -6.52 6.96 -7.76
C VAL A 105 -6.54 5.45 -7.99
N LEU A 106 -6.25 4.64 -6.96
CA LEU A 106 -6.06 3.19 -7.12
C LEU A 106 -7.25 2.38 -6.63
N ARG A 107 -8.03 2.86 -5.66
CA ARG A 107 -9.09 2.04 -5.07
C ARG A 107 -10.27 1.85 -6.04
N GLY A 108 -10.45 0.62 -6.47
CA GLY A 108 -11.61 0.16 -7.20
C GLY A 108 -12.82 -0.13 -6.30
N LYS A 109 -13.76 -0.91 -6.83
CA LYS A 109 -14.96 -1.29 -6.05
C LYS A 109 -14.69 -2.39 -5.04
N VAL A 110 -13.83 -3.34 -5.40
CA VAL A 110 -13.54 -4.56 -4.62
C VAL A 110 -12.04 -4.79 -4.47
N GLY A 111 -11.22 -4.27 -5.38
CA GLY A 111 -9.77 -4.37 -5.32
C GLY A 111 -9.08 -3.02 -5.50
N MET A 112 -7.75 -3.05 -5.46
CA MET A 112 -6.87 -1.93 -5.78
C MET A 112 -6.29 -2.14 -7.17
N ALA A 113 -6.40 -1.14 -8.05
CA ALA A 113 -5.69 -1.11 -9.31
C ALA A 113 -4.20 -1.30 -9.07
N THR A 114 -3.59 -2.23 -9.80
CA THR A 114 -2.16 -2.58 -9.64
C THR A 114 -1.21 -1.52 -10.20
N LEU A 115 -1.73 -0.55 -10.94
CA LEU A 115 -1.00 0.58 -11.50
C LEU A 115 -1.94 1.78 -11.63
N ASP A 116 -1.38 2.98 -11.49
CA ASP A 116 -2.04 4.26 -11.74
C ASP A 116 -2.73 4.29 -13.12
N PRO A 117 -4.05 4.59 -13.21
CA PRO A 117 -4.77 4.71 -14.47
C PRO A 117 -4.19 5.74 -15.46
N ALA A 118 -3.43 6.71 -14.98
CA ALA A 118 -2.76 7.71 -15.82
C ALA A 118 -1.38 7.26 -16.34
N ASP A 119 -0.87 6.09 -15.93
CA ASP A 119 0.36 5.52 -16.47
C ASP A 119 0.17 4.99 -17.90
N LEU A 120 1.16 5.20 -18.76
CA LEU A 120 1.13 4.76 -20.16
C LEU A 120 1.00 3.23 -20.31
N ASN A 121 1.38 2.46 -19.29
CA ASN A 121 1.31 1.01 -19.27
C ASN A 121 0.02 0.47 -18.64
N TYR A 122 -0.93 1.32 -18.23
CA TYR A 122 -2.19 0.89 -17.63
C TYR A 122 -3.09 0.15 -18.63
N ARG A 123 -3.30 -1.15 -18.40
CA ARG A 123 -4.12 -2.07 -19.21
C ARG A 123 -5.01 -2.89 -18.27
N PRO A 124 -6.22 -2.43 -17.92
CA PRO A 124 -6.97 -2.98 -16.78
C PRO A 124 -7.79 -4.25 -17.06
N TYR A 125 -7.79 -4.75 -18.29
CA TYR A 125 -8.57 -5.91 -18.72
C TYR A 125 -7.65 -7.11 -18.95
N TYR A 126 -7.57 -8.00 -17.97
CA TYR A 126 -6.74 -9.20 -18.03
C TYR A 126 -7.42 -10.30 -18.86
N ASN A 127 -6.73 -10.82 -19.87
CA ASN A 127 -7.18 -11.99 -20.62
C ASN A 127 -5.99 -12.93 -20.82
N ASN A 128 -5.99 -14.06 -20.12
CA ASN A 128 -4.86 -14.99 -20.16
C ASN A 128 -4.77 -15.73 -21.50
N ALA A 129 -5.91 -15.92 -22.17
CA ALA A 129 -5.99 -16.63 -23.44
C ALA A 129 -5.65 -15.74 -24.65
N GLU A 130 -5.44 -14.43 -24.46
CA GLU A 130 -5.23 -13.47 -25.55
C GLU A 130 -4.06 -13.89 -26.46
N ASP A 131 -4.36 -14.16 -27.73
CA ASP A 131 -3.40 -14.56 -28.76
C ASP A 131 -3.21 -13.45 -29.81
N SER A 132 -2.89 -12.24 -29.32
CA SER A 132 -2.66 -11.06 -30.14
C SER A 132 -1.16 -10.78 -30.31
N THR A 133 -0.83 -9.77 -31.12
CA THR A 133 0.53 -9.21 -31.22
C THR A 133 0.75 -8.01 -30.30
N ASP A 134 -0.22 -7.66 -29.44
CA ASP A 134 -0.07 -6.54 -28.51
C ASP A 134 0.89 -6.95 -27.38
N PHE A 135 2.07 -6.33 -27.38
CA PHE A 135 3.11 -6.59 -26.40
C PHE A 135 2.64 -6.39 -24.95
N ALA A 136 1.69 -5.49 -24.69
CA ALA A 136 1.26 -5.15 -23.34
C ALA A 136 0.24 -6.13 -22.75
N THR A 137 -0.53 -6.84 -23.58
CA THR A 137 -1.68 -7.64 -23.13
C THR A 137 -1.60 -9.12 -23.56
N ALA A 138 -0.91 -9.44 -24.66
CA ALA A 138 -0.83 -10.80 -25.17
C ALA A 138 -0.41 -11.79 -24.08
N LYS A 139 -1.11 -12.93 -24.01
CA LYS A 139 -0.94 -13.98 -23.01
C LYS A 139 -0.97 -13.47 -21.56
N GLY A 140 -1.81 -12.47 -21.29
CA GLY A 140 -2.07 -11.99 -19.94
C GLY A 140 -0.94 -11.15 -19.34
N ARG A 141 -0.04 -10.58 -20.16
CA ARG A 141 1.12 -9.82 -19.64
C ARG A 141 0.73 -8.64 -18.73
N ASN A 142 -0.47 -8.12 -18.88
CA ASN A 142 -1.02 -7.04 -18.06
C ASN A 142 -1.56 -7.48 -16.69
N TYR A 143 -1.31 -8.71 -16.24
CA TYR A 143 -1.81 -9.26 -14.96
C TYR A 143 -1.62 -8.32 -13.75
N HIS A 144 -0.52 -7.56 -13.76
CA HIS A 144 -0.16 -6.57 -12.72
C HIS A 144 0.02 -5.14 -13.26
N GLN A 145 -0.71 -4.77 -14.32
CA GLN A 145 -0.61 -3.45 -14.97
C GLN A 145 -1.96 -2.74 -15.05
N GLY A 146 -2.80 -2.86 -14.03
CA GLY A 146 -4.10 -2.21 -13.98
C GLY A 146 -5.26 -3.03 -13.45
N PRO A 147 -5.30 -4.38 -13.60
CA PRO A 147 -6.31 -5.19 -12.93
C PRO A 147 -6.35 -4.89 -11.43
N GLU A 148 -7.55 -4.94 -10.88
CA GLU A 148 -7.84 -4.58 -9.50
C GLU A 148 -7.73 -5.82 -8.62
N TRP A 149 -6.66 -5.90 -7.82
CA TRP A 149 -6.40 -7.03 -6.94
C TRP A 149 -7.06 -6.85 -5.58
N VAL A 150 -7.60 -7.91 -4.99
CA VAL A 150 -8.38 -7.77 -3.74
C VAL A 150 -7.52 -7.81 -2.48
N TRP A 151 -6.46 -8.64 -2.42
CA TRP A 151 -5.60 -8.67 -1.21
C TRP A 151 -4.91 -7.33 -0.89
N PRO A 152 -4.48 -6.50 -1.87
CA PRO A 152 -3.92 -5.18 -1.56
C PRO A 152 -4.96 -4.21 -0.99
N LEU A 153 -6.27 -4.41 -1.24
CA LEU A 153 -7.31 -3.63 -0.58
C LEU A 153 -7.26 -3.82 0.94
N GLY A 154 -7.00 -5.04 1.41
CA GLY A 154 -6.85 -5.31 2.84
C GLY A 154 -5.70 -4.52 3.46
N TYR A 155 -4.50 -4.58 2.87
CA TYR A 155 -3.37 -3.78 3.35
C TYR A 155 -3.61 -2.27 3.27
N PHE A 156 -4.20 -1.80 2.17
CA PHE A 156 -4.59 -0.40 2.03
C PHE A 156 -5.53 0.05 3.15
N LEU A 157 -6.60 -0.71 3.44
CA LEU A 157 -7.57 -0.35 4.47
C LEU A 157 -6.98 -0.44 5.87
N ARG A 158 -6.08 -1.40 6.13
CA ARG A 158 -5.34 -1.50 7.40
C ARG A 158 -4.45 -0.28 7.62
N ALA A 159 -3.68 0.11 6.60
CA ALA A 159 -2.87 1.32 6.64
C ALA A 159 -3.73 2.58 6.83
N LEU A 160 -4.83 2.71 6.08
CA LEU A 160 -5.77 3.82 6.20
C LEU A 160 -6.33 3.94 7.62
N LEU A 161 -6.80 2.82 8.20
CA LEU A 161 -7.29 2.77 9.57
C LEU A 161 -6.21 3.26 10.56
N ARG A 162 -5.02 2.67 10.49
CA ARG A 162 -3.91 2.98 11.40
C ARG A 162 -3.51 4.46 11.35
N PHE A 163 -3.20 4.98 10.16
CA PHE A 163 -2.72 6.36 10.03
C PHE A 163 -3.79 7.41 10.31
N LYS A 164 -5.08 7.11 10.12
CA LYS A 164 -6.17 7.99 10.56
C LYS A 164 -6.26 8.07 12.09
N ILE A 165 -6.14 6.94 12.78
CA ILE A 165 -6.11 6.90 14.25
C ILE A 165 -4.88 7.61 14.80
N LEU A 166 -3.70 7.41 14.20
CA LEU A 166 -2.47 8.14 14.58
C LEU A 166 -2.64 9.65 14.38
N GLY A 167 -3.22 10.07 13.26
CA GLY A 167 -3.56 11.47 12.97
C GLY A 167 -4.37 12.13 14.08
N GLN A 168 -5.42 11.45 14.51
CA GLN A 168 -6.33 11.91 15.58
C GLN A 168 -5.61 12.08 16.92
N ARG A 169 -4.77 11.10 17.30
CA ARG A 169 -3.96 11.16 18.52
C ARG A 169 -2.95 12.31 18.51
N SER A 170 -2.39 12.65 17.35
CA SER A 170 -1.44 13.77 17.24
C SER A 170 -2.13 15.15 17.30
N SER A 171 -3.43 15.24 17.00
CA SER A 171 -4.23 16.48 17.06
C SER A 171 -4.91 16.74 18.42
N ASP A 172 -4.57 15.98 19.47
CA ASP A 172 -5.20 15.92 20.81
C ASP A 172 -5.18 17.22 21.65
N GLY A 173 -5.04 18.40 21.04
CA GLY A 173 -5.10 19.70 21.72
C GLY A 173 -6.50 20.20 22.10
N GLU A 174 -7.60 19.70 21.50
CA GLU A 174 -8.91 20.39 21.62
C GLU A 174 -10.14 19.49 21.90
N GLY A 175 -10.04 18.17 21.73
CA GLY A 175 -11.16 17.24 21.92
C GLY A 175 -11.06 16.42 23.21
N GLY A 176 -11.90 16.70 24.21
CA GLY A 176 -12.04 15.82 25.39
C GLY A 176 -12.46 14.39 25.02
N GLU A 177 -12.62 13.50 26.00
CA GLU A 177 -12.94 12.06 25.81
C GLU A 177 -14.08 11.75 24.82
N LYS A 178 -15.10 12.63 24.74
CA LYS A 178 -16.21 12.52 23.79
C LYS A 178 -15.82 12.81 22.33
N GLY A 179 -14.85 13.68 22.10
CA GLY A 179 -14.31 14.00 20.77
C GLY A 179 -13.56 12.80 20.17
N LYS A 180 -12.73 12.15 20.99
CA LYS A 180 -11.99 10.93 20.61
C LYS A 180 -12.91 9.79 20.17
N GLY A 181 -14.02 9.58 20.87
CA GLY A 181 -15.01 8.57 20.51
C GLY A 181 -15.65 8.83 19.14
N ARG A 182 -15.99 10.09 18.85
CA ARG A 182 -16.58 10.50 17.56
C ARG A 182 -15.61 10.35 16.40
N GLU A 183 -14.37 10.79 16.59
CA GLU A 183 -13.31 10.68 15.58
C GLU A 183 -13.01 9.22 15.20
N MET A 184 -12.98 8.33 16.20
CA MET A 184 -12.84 6.90 15.97
C MET A 184 -14.03 6.33 15.17
N GLU A 185 -15.26 6.74 15.49
CA GLU A 185 -16.46 6.33 14.76
C GLU A 185 -16.40 6.78 13.29
N GLU A 186 -16.00 8.03 13.03
CA GLU A 186 -15.83 8.56 11.68
C GLU A 186 -14.79 7.75 10.88
N THR A 187 -13.68 7.35 11.50
CA THR A 187 -12.68 6.48 10.87
C THR A 187 -13.24 5.09 10.54
N PHE A 188 -14.01 4.48 11.45
CA PHE A 188 -14.64 3.18 11.16
C PHE A 188 -15.71 3.26 10.09
N GLN A 189 -16.51 4.32 10.07
CA GLN A 189 -17.50 4.56 9.01
C GLN A 189 -16.80 4.74 7.65
N LEU A 190 -15.69 5.49 7.61
CA LEU A 190 -14.87 5.64 6.41
C LEU A 190 -14.42 4.27 5.89
N VAL A 191 -13.74 3.47 6.72
CA VAL A 191 -13.24 2.14 6.33
C VAL A 191 -14.38 1.20 5.92
N SER A 192 -15.48 1.17 6.69
CA SER A 192 -16.64 0.32 6.40
C SER A 192 -17.28 0.65 5.06
N SER A 193 -17.37 1.94 4.70
CA SER A 193 -17.91 2.36 3.40
C SER A 193 -17.06 1.88 2.21
N ARG A 194 -15.75 1.66 2.40
CA ARG A 194 -14.85 1.11 1.38
C ARG A 194 -14.94 -0.42 1.25
N LEU A 195 -15.61 -1.10 2.17
CA LEU A 195 -15.85 -2.55 2.12
C LEU A 195 -17.16 -2.93 1.43
N GLU A 196 -18.00 -1.96 1.06
CA GLU A 196 -19.33 -2.23 0.51
C GLU A 196 -19.32 -3.11 -0.75
N GLY A 197 -18.30 -2.96 -1.62
CA GLY A 197 -18.15 -3.85 -2.77
C GLY A 197 -17.85 -5.29 -2.37
N CYS A 198 -16.95 -5.51 -1.41
CA CYS A 198 -16.62 -6.83 -0.91
C CYS A 198 -17.83 -7.51 -0.23
N LYS A 199 -18.58 -6.77 0.60
CA LYS A 199 -19.79 -7.28 1.26
C LYS A 199 -20.83 -7.76 0.25
N ARG A 200 -21.10 -6.95 -0.79
CA ARG A 200 -22.01 -7.36 -1.88
C ARG A 200 -21.49 -8.60 -2.62
N MET A 201 -20.20 -8.64 -2.98
CA MET A 201 -19.62 -9.77 -3.69
C MET A 201 -19.77 -11.10 -2.93
N ILE A 202 -19.54 -11.11 -1.61
CA ILE A 202 -19.70 -12.34 -0.80
C ILE A 202 -21.16 -12.84 -0.83
N VAL A 203 -22.13 -11.93 -0.79
CA VAL A 203 -23.56 -12.27 -0.81
C VAL A 203 -23.99 -12.76 -2.20
N GLU A 204 -23.59 -12.05 -3.25
CA GLU A 204 -24.03 -12.26 -4.63
C GLU A 204 -23.29 -13.42 -5.33
N SER A 205 -22.01 -13.66 -4.97
CA SER A 205 -21.22 -14.74 -5.55
C SER A 205 -21.80 -16.12 -5.23
N GLY A 206 -21.80 -17.01 -6.21
CA GLY A 206 -22.15 -18.42 -6.02
C GLY A 206 -21.17 -19.17 -5.11
N TRP A 207 -19.94 -18.64 -4.98
CA TRP A 207 -18.86 -19.24 -4.19
C TRP A 207 -18.81 -18.74 -2.74
N LYS A 208 -19.60 -17.70 -2.40
CA LYS A 208 -19.61 -17.06 -1.08
C LYS A 208 -18.22 -16.61 -0.61
N GLY A 209 -17.39 -16.19 -1.55
CA GLY A 209 -16.02 -15.73 -1.32
C GLY A 209 -15.69 -14.50 -2.16
N LEU A 210 -14.46 -14.02 -1.97
CA LEU A 210 -13.90 -12.90 -2.71
C LEU A 210 -12.96 -13.39 -3.79
N THR A 211 -13.10 -12.82 -4.99
CA THR A 211 -12.24 -13.11 -6.13
C THR A 211 -10.78 -12.73 -5.86
N GLU A 212 -9.85 -13.30 -6.62
CA GLU A 212 -8.45 -12.90 -6.64
C GLU A 212 -8.28 -11.46 -7.17
N LEU A 213 -8.90 -11.20 -8.31
CA LEU A 213 -8.87 -9.90 -8.97
C LEU A 213 -10.16 -9.63 -9.78
N THR A 214 -10.33 -8.38 -10.15
CA THR A 214 -11.34 -7.86 -11.08
C THR A 214 -10.65 -7.09 -12.21
N HIS A 215 -11.33 -6.90 -13.33
CA HIS A 215 -10.94 -5.86 -14.28
C HIS A 215 -11.10 -4.46 -13.67
N GLY A 216 -10.59 -3.44 -14.35
CA GLY A 216 -10.79 -2.05 -13.95
C GLY A 216 -12.26 -1.67 -13.74
N GLY A 217 -12.52 -0.86 -12.72
CA GLY A 217 -13.86 -0.44 -12.30
C GLY A 217 -14.67 -1.53 -11.57
N GLY A 218 -14.01 -2.58 -11.08
CA GLY A 218 -14.63 -3.76 -10.48
C GLY A 218 -15.31 -4.68 -11.49
N GLY A 219 -14.84 -4.70 -12.75
CA GLY A 219 -15.41 -5.55 -13.79
C GLY A 219 -15.14 -7.05 -13.55
N PHE A 220 -16.08 -7.91 -13.95
CA PHE A 220 -15.90 -9.36 -13.84
C PHE A 220 -14.72 -9.83 -14.70
N CYS A 221 -13.82 -10.62 -14.12
CA CYS A 221 -12.68 -11.23 -14.80
C CYS A 221 -12.86 -12.75 -14.83
N ALA A 222 -13.04 -13.32 -16.03
CA ALA A 222 -13.30 -14.75 -16.20
C ALA A 222 -12.12 -15.64 -15.81
N ASP A 223 -10.89 -15.15 -15.97
CA ASP A 223 -9.66 -15.86 -15.63
C ASP A 223 -9.31 -15.78 -14.13
N SER A 224 -10.05 -14.99 -13.34
CA SER A 224 -9.76 -14.82 -11.92
C SER A 224 -10.27 -16.01 -11.12
N CYS A 225 -9.47 -16.46 -10.13
CA CYS A 225 -9.97 -17.39 -9.13
C CYS A 225 -11.17 -16.75 -8.39
N PRO A 226 -12.36 -17.39 -8.38
CA PRO A 226 -13.58 -16.75 -7.87
C PRO A 226 -13.67 -16.73 -6.34
N THR A 227 -12.82 -17.48 -5.64
CA THR A 227 -12.64 -17.41 -4.18
C THR A 227 -11.18 -17.62 -3.84
N GLN A 228 -10.52 -16.61 -3.29
CA GLN A 228 -9.08 -16.61 -3.10
C GLN A 228 -8.70 -16.35 -1.64
N ALA A 229 -7.79 -17.17 -1.11
CA ALA A 229 -7.48 -17.20 0.32
C ALA A 229 -6.93 -15.86 0.82
N TRP A 230 -5.97 -15.27 0.09
CA TRP A 230 -5.38 -13.98 0.47
C TRP A 230 -6.39 -12.83 0.46
N SER A 231 -7.44 -12.91 -0.36
CA SER A 231 -8.39 -11.81 -0.55
C SER A 231 -9.23 -11.67 0.70
N SER A 232 -9.70 -12.81 1.22
CA SER A 232 -10.46 -12.87 2.47
C SER A 232 -9.56 -12.67 3.70
N ALA A 233 -8.38 -13.30 3.73
CA ALA A 233 -7.47 -13.21 4.88
C ALA A 233 -7.06 -11.77 5.18
N CYS A 234 -6.67 -10.99 4.17
CA CYS A 234 -6.26 -9.60 4.39
C CYS A 234 -7.40 -8.69 4.86
N LEU A 235 -8.66 -9.00 4.55
CA LEU A 235 -9.81 -8.29 5.13
C LEU A 235 -10.12 -8.75 6.55
N LEU A 236 -9.91 -10.02 6.88
CA LEU A 236 -10.04 -10.51 8.27
C LEU A 236 -9.00 -9.84 9.17
N ASP A 237 -7.78 -9.62 8.69
CA ASP A 237 -6.75 -8.87 9.41
C ASP A 237 -7.21 -7.44 9.73
N LEU A 238 -7.88 -6.76 8.80
CA LEU A 238 -8.47 -5.44 9.05
C LEU A 238 -9.50 -5.46 10.18
N TYR A 239 -10.39 -6.45 10.19
CA TYR A 239 -11.36 -6.60 11.28
C TYR A 239 -10.66 -6.86 12.61
N TYR A 240 -9.62 -7.71 12.61
CA TYR A 240 -8.83 -7.98 13.80
C TYR A 240 -8.19 -6.68 14.34
N ASP A 241 -7.51 -5.91 13.49
CA ASP A 241 -6.90 -4.63 13.85
C ASP A 241 -7.94 -3.66 14.45
N ALA A 242 -9.10 -3.52 13.79
CA ALA A 242 -10.19 -2.67 14.27
C ALA A 242 -10.67 -3.09 15.67
N THR A 243 -10.77 -4.39 15.95
CA THR A 243 -11.12 -4.87 17.30
C THR A 243 -10.05 -4.56 18.34
N GLN A 244 -8.76 -4.55 17.97
CA GLN A 244 -7.68 -4.17 18.88
C GLN A 244 -7.73 -2.67 19.20
N TYR A 245 -7.95 -1.83 18.18
CA TYR A 245 -8.11 -0.39 18.38
C TYR A 245 -9.31 -0.06 19.28
N GLN A 246 -10.45 -0.73 19.11
CA GLN A 246 -11.62 -0.56 19.99
C GLN A 246 -11.35 -0.93 21.46
N LYS A 247 -10.51 -1.94 21.70
CA LYS A 247 -10.14 -2.39 23.05
C LYS A 247 -9.08 -1.49 23.71
N GLY A 248 -8.56 -0.49 22.99
CA GLY A 248 -7.45 0.33 23.47
C GLY A 248 -6.10 -0.38 23.44
N THR A 249 -6.01 -1.57 22.84
CA THR A 249 -4.78 -2.38 22.69
C THR A 249 -4.20 -2.25 21.28
N GLY A 250 -4.49 -1.15 20.58
CA GLY A 250 -3.91 -0.90 19.27
C GLY A 250 -2.40 -0.93 19.37
N PHE A 251 -1.75 -1.68 18.48
CA PHE A 251 -0.32 -1.98 18.50
C PHE A 251 0.51 -0.79 18.99
N ASP A 252 1.12 -0.92 20.17
CA ASP A 252 2.02 0.07 20.74
C ASP A 252 3.17 0.27 19.75
N ASP A 253 3.37 1.52 19.31
CA ASP A 253 4.44 1.92 18.38
C ASP A 253 5.81 1.99 19.09
N GLU A 254 6.06 1.13 20.09
CA GLU A 254 7.39 0.94 20.66
C GLU A 254 8.22 0.05 19.72
N GLY A 255 8.77 0.70 18.68
CA GLY A 255 9.91 0.22 17.91
C GLY A 255 11.18 0.94 18.35
#